data_AF-I3TFA1-F1
#
_entry.id   AF-I3TFA1-F1
#
_cell.length_a   1.000
_cell.length_b   1.000
_cell.length_c   1.000
_cell.angle_alpha   90.00
_cell.angle_beta   90.00
_cell.angle_gamma   90.00
#
_symmetry.space_group_name_H-M   'P 1'
#
loop_
_entity.id
_entity.type
_entity.pdbx_description
1 polymer ?
#
loop_
_entity_poly.entity_id
_entity_poly.type
_entity_poly.pdbx_seq_one_letter_code
_entity_poly.pdbx_strand_id
1 'polypeptide(L)'
;MSTTSIIDVQILGERSIGRYFQAAAIGAVYDKLPSHTKSEILNGFETGVARLSVTDFDTLCREVAAFLNTNVCDVKRSRPSLYKAGNTSDKQIIANAGIDITGKDFCSALVDFYQNGGLVNNAAITTSVPMLLRTYVFSAYKEGVLASKEKINVGSLYLALAGSVISITGKVTKIVGGERKIYDLFLVPDASAASLSAAPLMYSLMHVGAVVRQKVGGTPSIESYLRHASQVESLSLELAVLLAFTMLAYDAYKTYNLISSASILYDKPEAFRLINITGAGQQRPQVVWERPLTLTHVLSMLDSKGALALVKYLDKAIGHLKNLAGKIENLDSIIASCIEDLFAYVETSFIDALASCGSRLARVYDKLYLECAKDDKVACSAVNDYASLLKLLSKLA
;
A
#
# COMPACT_ATOMS: atom_id res chain seq x y z
N MET A 1 -12.32 45.61 5.09
CA MET A 1 -11.57 44.63 4.25
C MET A 1 -10.99 43.59 5.20
N SER A 2 -11.59 42.41 5.26
CA SER A 2 -11.04 41.29 6.05
C SER A 2 -9.81 40.77 5.30
N THR A 3 -8.62 40.93 5.88
CA THR A 3 -7.42 40.25 5.38
C THR A 3 -7.61 38.76 5.61
N THR A 4 -8.04 38.03 4.60
CA THR A 4 -8.09 36.58 4.64
C THR A 4 -6.66 36.09 4.90
N SER A 5 -6.42 35.55 6.08
CA SER A 5 -5.11 35.00 6.44
C SER A 5 -4.81 33.81 5.52
N ILE A 6 -3.58 33.81 4.98
CA ILE A 6 -3.08 32.78 4.06
C ILE A 6 -2.08 31.89 4.82
N ILE A 7 -2.17 30.59 4.59
CA ILE A 7 -1.20 29.58 5.04
C ILE A 7 -0.48 29.06 3.81
N ASP A 8 0.84 29.24 3.79
CA ASP A 8 1.72 28.65 2.79
C ASP A 8 2.01 27.19 3.17
N VAL A 9 1.47 26.24 2.41
CA VAL A 9 1.81 24.82 2.55
C VAL A 9 2.96 24.52 1.60
N GLN A 10 4.15 24.29 2.16
CA GLN A 10 5.34 23.89 1.43
C GLN A 10 5.18 22.47 0.90
N ILE A 11 5.24 22.31 -0.42
CA ILE A 11 5.32 21.00 -1.04
C ILE A 11 6.79 20.58 -1.09
N LEU A 12 7.09 19.44 -0.49
CA LEU A 12 8.43 18.88 -0.50
C LEU A 12 8.89 18.60 -1.94
N GLY A 13 10.19 18.77 -2.18
CA GLY A 13 10.77 18.55 -3.50
C GLY A 13 10.69 17.09 -3.94
N GLU A 14 10.78 16.83 -5.25
CA GLU A 14 10.70 15.48 -5.84
C GLU A 14 11.78 14.51 -5.33
N ARG A 15 12.88 15.06 -4.80
CA ARG A 15 13.96 14.29 -4.15
C ARG A 15 13.60 13.79 -2.75
N SER A 16 12.41 14.11 -2.25
CA SER A 16 11.90 13.75 -0.93
C SER A 16 10.71 12.80 -1.10
N ILE A 17 10.74 11.63 -0.45
CA ILE A 17 9.57 10.74 -0.43
C ILE A 17 8.38 11.43 0.27
N GLY A 18 8.66 12.39 1.15
CA GLY A 18 7.64 13.20 1.80
C GLY A 18 6.71 13.93 0.84
N ARG A 19 7.14 14.28 -0.38
CA ARG A 19 6.27 14.85 -1.43
C ARG A 19 5.12 13.91 -1.77
N TYR A 20 5.45 12.63 -2.00
CA TYR A 20 4.46 11.61 -2.36
C TYR A 20 3.58 11.24 -1.17
N PHE A 21 4.10 11.35 0.06
CA PHE A 21 3.25 11.26 1.25
C PHE A 21 2.30 12.46 1.36
N GLN A 22 2.72 13.69 1.08
CA GLN A 22 1.79 14.83 1.03
C GLN A 22 0.69 14.59 -0.01
N ALA A 23 1.05 14.06 -1.20
CA ALA A 23 0.08 13.65 -2.21
C ALA A 23 -0.86 12.55 -1.70
N ALA A 24 -0.38 11.59 -0.91
CA ALA A 24 -1.21 10.55 -0.31
C ALA A 24 -2.27 11.12 0.66
N ALA A 25 -1.87 12.03 1.56
CA ALA A 25 -2.80 12.65 2.51
C ALA A 25 -3.86 13.49 1.80
N ILE A 26 -3.42 14.36 0.89
CA ILE A 26 -4.30 15.22 0.10
C ILE A 26 -5.21 14.38 -0.80
N GLY A 27 -4.63 13.41 -1.50
CA GLY A 27 -5.30 12.52 -2.42
C GLY A 27 -6.42 11.71 -1.75
N ALA A 28 -6.21 11.22 -0.53
CA ALA A 28 -7.20 10.43 0.20
C ALA A 28 -8.53 11.17 0.46
N VAL A 29 -8.52 12.50 0.43
CA VAL A 29 -9.69 13.34 0.69
C VAL A 29 -10.00 14.31 -0.45
N TYR A 30 -9.35 14.10 -1.60
CA TYR A 30 -9.34 15.08 -2.69
C TYR A 30 -10.75 15.38 -3.20
N ASP A 31 -11.60 14.36 -3.33
CA ASP A 31 -12.99 14.50 -3.78
C ASP A 31 -13.82 15.45 -2.91
N LYS A 32 -13.55 15.51 -1.60
CA LYS A 32 -14.24 16.36 -0.63
C LYS A 32 -13.78 17.82 -0.61
N LEU A 33 -12.68 18.14 -1.28
CA LEU A 33 -12.13 19.49 -1.26
C LEU A 33 -12.89 20.41 -2.23
N PRO A 34 -13.04 21.71 -1.90
CA PRO A 34 -13.54 22.72 -2.83
C PRO A 34 -12.68 22.82 -4.10
N SER A 35 -13.30 23.19 -5.22
CA SER A 35 -12.61 23.29 -6.51
C SER A 35 -11.45 24.29 -6.51
N HIS A 36 -11.55 25.40 -5.78
CA HIS A 36 -10.45 26.37 -5.69
C HIS A 36 -9.27 25.80 -4.86
N THR A 37 -9.54 25.12 -3.75
CA THR A 37 -8.52 24.40 -2.96
C THR A 37 -7.80 23.35 -3.80
N LYS A 38 -8.55 22.59 -4.61
CA LYS A 38 -7.98 21.61 -5.56
C LYS A 38 -7.02 22.27 -6.54
N SER A 39 -7.38 23.42 -7.11
CA SER A 39 -6.55 24.18 -8.04
C SER A 39 -5.26 24.68 -7.39
N GLU A 40 -5.35 25.27 -6.19
CA GLU A 40 -4.19 25.77 -5.46
C GLU A 40 -3.22 24.63 -5.07
N ILE A 41 -3.74 23.47 -4.71
CA ILE A 41 -2.95 22.28 -4.42
C ILE A 41 -2.19 21.80 -5.66
N LEU A 42 -2.86 21.70 -6.81
CA LEU A 42 -2.22 21.27 -8.05
C LEU A 42 -1.11 22.24 -8.46
N ASN A 43 -1.39 23.54 -8.42
CA ASN A 43 -0.39 24.59 -8.65
C ASN A 43 0.76 24.50 -7.62
N GLY A 44 0.47 24.14 -6.37
CA GLY A 44 1.48 23.93 -5.34
C GLY A 44 2.43 22.77 -5.63
N PHE A 45 1.95 21.68 -6.23
CA PHE A 45 2.83 20.58 -6.67
C PHE A 45 3.78 21.01 -7.80
N GLU A 46 3.36 21.94 -8.66
CA GLU A 46 4.20 22.49 -9.73
C GLU A 46 5.20 23.54 -9.22
N THR A 47 4.75 24.43 -8.32
CA THR A 47 5.50 25.60 -7.86
C THR A 47 6.28 25.39 -6.56
N GLY A 48 5.98 24.31 -5.83
CA GLY A 48 6.57 23.99 -4.53
C GLY A 48 5.84 24.59 -3.32
N VAL A 49 4.81 25.42 -3.51
CA VAL A 49 4.01 25.99 -2.40
C VAL A 49 2.54 26.12 -2.81
N ALA A 50 1.64 25.52 -2.03
CA ALA A 50 0.20 25.76 -2.15
C ALA A 50 -0.22 26.87 -1.17
N ARG A 51 -0.85 27.94 -1.67
CA ARG A 51 -1.31 29.07 -0.84
C ARG A 51 -2.79 28.91 -0.53
N LEU A 52 -3.09 28.51 0.70
CA LEU A 52 -4.46 28.22 1.12
C LEU A 52 -4.97 29.30 2.07
N SER A 53 -6.24 29.66 1.98
CA SER A 53 -6.85 30.42 3.08
C SER A 53 -6.84 29.57 4.36
N VAL A 54 -6.86 30.19 5.54
CA VAL A 54 -6.98 29.45 6.81
C VAL A 54 -8.18 28.49 6.80
N THR A 55 -9.30 28.89 6.20
CA THR A 55 -10.51 28.06 6.09
C THR A 55 -10.31 26.84 5.17
N ASP A 56 -9.58 27.00 4.07
CA ASP A 56 -9.29 25.89 3.15
C ASP A 56 -8.28 24.92 3.74
N PHE A 57 -7.26 25.46 4.40
CA PHE A 57 -6.27 24.65 5.11
C PHE A 57 -6.93 23.86 6.25
N ASP A 58 -7.77 24.50 7.06
CA ASP A 58 -8.53 23.81 8.10
C ASP A 58 -9.44 22.72 7.50
N THR A 59 -10.14 23.02 6.41
CA THR A 59 -11.00 22.03 5.73
C THR A 59 -10.20 20.83 5.23
N LEU A 60 -9.05 21.05 4.59
CA LEU A 60 -8.15 19.98 4.17
C LEU A 60 -7.73 19.11 5.36
N CYS A 61 -7.22 19.74 6.42
CA CYS A 61 -6.71 19.01 7.58
C CYS A 61 -7.83 18.30 8.36
N ARG A 62 -9.02 18.88 8.44
CA ARG A 62 -10.22 18.27 9.01
C ARG A 62 -10.57 16.97 8.30
N GLU A 63 -10.63 17.01 6.98
CA GLU A 63 -10.98 15.82 6.19
C GLU A 63 -9.89 14.75 6.32
N VAL A 64 -8.61 15.13 6.32
CA VAL A 64 -7.49 14.19 6.54
C VAL A 64 -7.59 13.55 7.92
N ALA A 65 -7.81 14.34 8.98
CA ALA A 65 -7.96 13.82 10.34
C ALA A 65 -9.18 12.90 10.47
N ALA A 66 -10.30 13.25 9.83
CA ALA A 66 -11.50 12.40 9.78
C ALA A 66 -11.21 11.09 9.05
N PHE A 67 -10.51 11.12 7.91
CA PHE A 67 -10.13 9.92 7.18
C PHE A 67 -9.24 9.00 8.02
N LEU A 68 -8.22 9.58 8.68
CA LEU A 68 -7.33 8.86 9.59
C LEU A 68 -8.12 8.19 10.72
N ASN A 69 -8.95 8.97 11.42
CA ASN A 69 -9.71 8.49 12.57
C ASN A 69 -10.66 7.33 12.18
N THR A 70 -11.46 7.52 11.13
CA THR A 70 -12.50 6.56 10.76
C THR A 70 -11.98 5.33 10.03
N ASN A 71 -10.95 5.47 9.18
CA ASN A 71 -10.55 4.40 8.26
C ASN A 71 -9.19 3.77 8.60
N VAL A 72 -8.33 4.46 9.35
CA VAL A 72 -6.91 4.11 9.48
C VAL A 72 -6.51 3.76 10.90
N CYS A 73 -6.75 4.64 11.87
CA CYS A 73 -6.20 4.52 13.23
C CYS A 73 -6.86 3.42 14.07
N ASP A 74 -8.17 3.18 13.90
CA ASP A 74 -8.93 2.15 14.63
C ASP A 74 -8.72 0.72 14.07
N VAL A 75 -7.71 0.55 13.21
CA VAL A 75 -7.37 -0.72 12.57
C VAL A 75 -6.01 -1.19 13.07
N LYS A 76 -5.93 -2.43 13.57
CA LYS A 76 -4.63 -3.03 13.86
C LYS A 76 -3.87 -3.26 12.55
N ARG A 77 -2.91 -2.38 12.26
CA ARG A 77 -2.15 -2.37 11.02
C ARG A 77 -0.68 -1.99 11.23
N SER A 78 0.09 -2.19 10.18
CA SER A 78 1.45 -1.69 10.03
C SER A 78 1.49 -0.15 10.07
N ARG A 79 2.52 0.39 10.74
CA ARG A 79 2.79 1.83 10.82
C ARG A 79 4.16 2.15 10.24
N PRO A 80 4.36 3.33 9.65
CA PRO A 80 5.68 3.73 9.13
C PRO A 80 6.78 3.56 10.19
N SER A 81 7.92 3.04 9.79
CA SER A 81 9.10 3.05 10.68
C SER A 81 9.56 4.48 10.92
N LEU A 82 9.89 4.77 12.18
CA LEU A 82 10.55 6.02 12.59
C LEU A 82 12.01 5.71 12.85
N TYR A 83 12.90 6.45 12.20
CA TYR A 83 14.32 6.10 12.13
C TYR A 83 15.14 6.93 13.12
N LYS A 84 16.37 6.47 13.40
CA LYS A 84 17.32 7.13 14.29
C LYS A 84 18.71 7.13 13.67
N ALA A 85 19.17 8.27 13.15
CA ALA A 85 20.56 8.48 12.75
C ALA A 85 21.04 9.89 13.15
N GLY A 86 22.26 9.99 13.67
CA GLY A 86 22.80 11.23 14.21
C GLY A 86 22.19 11.61 15.57
N ASN A 87 22.17 12.91 15.87
CA ASN A 87 21.87 13.42 17.22
C ASN A 87 20.36 13.55 17.52
N THR A 88 19.48 13.56 16.51
CA THR A 88 18.04 13.78 16.69
C THR A 88 17.26 12.70 15.95
N SER A 89 16.44 11.95 16.68
CA SER A 89 15.57 10.91 16.09
C SER A 89 14.32 11.50 15.44
N ASP A 90 13.71 10.76 14.51
CA ASP A 90 12.42 11.16 13.91
C ASP A 90 11.36 11.46 14.97
N LYS A 91 11.32 10.62 16.02
CA LYS A 91 10.42 10.81 17.17
C LYS A 91 10.59 12.18 17.83
N GLN A 92 11.83 12.59 18.03
CA GLN A 92 12.14 13.88 18.68
C GLN A 92 11.82 15.06 17.76
N ILE A 93 12.06 14.94 16.45
CA ILE A 93 11.67 15.96 15.46
C ILE A 93 10.16 16.16 15.47
N ILE A 94 9.39 15.07 15.47
CA ILE A 94 7.93 15.06 15.50
C ILE A 94 7.40 15.68 16.82
N ALA A 95 7.99 15.29 17.96
CA ALA A 95 7.62 15.87 19.26
C ALA A 95 7.91 17.38 19.33
N ASN A 96 9.05 17.83 18.77
CA ASN A 96 9.40 19.26 18.70
C ASN A 96 8.43 20.06 17.81
N ALA A 97 7.70 19.41 16.89
CA ALA A 97 6.64 20.00 16.10
C ALA A 97 5.30 20.12 16.86
N GLY A 98 5.24 19.65 18.12
CA GLY A 98 4.04 19.63 18.95
C GLY A 98 3.19 18.37 18.80
N ILE A 99 3.62 17.39 18.01
CA ILE A 99 2.90 16.13 17.81
C ILE A 99 3.40 15.12 18.86
N ASP A 100 2.68 15.00 19.97
CA ASP A 100 3.07 14.09 21.06
C ASP A 100 2.70 12.64 20.75
N ILE A 101 3.73 11.84 20.47
CA ILE A 101 3.63 10.39 20.21
C ILE A 101 3.99 9.56 21.44
N THR A 102 4.14 10.18 22.61
CA THR A 102 4.50 9.51 23.86
C THR A 102 3.30 8.78 24.43
N GLY A 103 3.41 7.45 24.60
CA GLY A 103 2.31 6.64 25.15
C GLY A 103 1.08 6.50 24.23
N LYS A 104 1.13 7.03 22.99
CA LYS A 104 0.05 6.97 22.00
C LYS A 104 0.49 6.26 20.72
N ASP A 105 -0.47 5.73 19.98
CA ASP A 105 -0.28 5.34 18.58
C ASP A 105 0.10 6.58 17.75
N PHE A 106 1.05 6.44 16.83
CA PHE A 106 1.48 7.50 15.91
C PHE A 106 0.31 8.07 15.07
N CYS A 107 -0.61 7.21 14.63
CA CYS A 107 -1.82 7.60 13.90
C CYS A 107 -2.75 8.46 14.79
N SER A 108 -3.06 7.98 15.99
CA SER A 108 -3.91 8.71 16.94
C SER A 108 -3.29 10.04 17.36
N ALA A 109 -1.97 10.11 17.54
CA ALA A 109 -1.27 11.36 17.84
C ALA A 109 -1.45 12.43 16.74
N LEU A 110 -1.50 12.03 15.46
CA LEU A 110 -1.78 12.96 14.37
C LEU A 110 -3.23 13.46 14.41
N VAL A 111 -4.19 12.57 14.70
CA VAL A 111 -5.60 12.95 14.85
C VAL A 111 -5.77 13.94 16.01
N ASP A 112 -5.22 13.61 17.18
CA ASP A 112 -5.27 14.47 18.37
C ASP A 112 -4.61 15.83 18.14
N PHE A 113 -3.50 15.87 17.41
CA PHE A 113 -2.79 17.12 17.12
C PHE A 113 -3.66 18.12 16.34
N TYR A 114 -4.46 17.64 15.39
CA TYR A 114 -5.44 18.47 14.70
C TYR A 114 -6.61 18.83 15.62
N GLN A 115 -7.24 17.84 16.25
CA GLN A 115 -8.47 18.03 17.04
C GLN A 115 -8.29 18.99 18.22
N ASN A 116 -7.11 19.03 18.83
CA ASN A 116 -6.79 19.93 19.94
C ASN A 116 -6.38 21.34 19.48
N GLY A 117 -6.55 21.67 18.20
CA GLY A 117 -6.17 22.97 17.62
C GLY A 117 -4.66 23.18 17.46
N GLY A 118 -3.85 22.16 17.77
CA GLY A 118 -2.38 22.22 17.70
C GLY A 118 -1.89 22.51 16.28
N LEU A 119 -2.54 21.94 15.26
CA LEU A 119 -2.12 22.13 13.87
C LEU A 119 -2.34 23.56 13.37
N VAL A 120 -3.56 24.10 13.52
CA VAL A 120 -3.91 25.43 12.98
C VAL A 120 -3.07 26.53 13.64
N ASN A 121 -2.85 26.43 14.95
CA ASN A 121 -2.07 27.42 15.69
C ASN A 121 -0.56 27.38 15.37
N ASN A 122 -0.05 26.22 14.97
CA ASN A 122 1.39 26.02 14.74
C ASN A 122 1.75 25.86 13.26
N ALA A 123 0.79 25.93 12.33
CA ALA A 123 0.98 25.54 10.92
C ALA A 123 2.18 26.21 10.24
N ALA A 124 2.44 27.48 10.56
CA ALA A 124 3.53 28.28 10.00
C ALA A 124 4.89 28.07 10.70
N ILE A 125 4.91 27.44 11.88
CA ILE A 125 6.15 27.17 12.62
C ILE A 125 7.02 26.23 11.81
N THR A 126 8.31 26.52 11.72
CA THR A 126 9.27 25.67 11.02
C THR A 126 9.94 24.67 11.95
N THR A 127 10.09 23.44 11.49
CA THR A 127 10.80 22.36 12.19
C THR A 127 11.73 21.62 11.23
N SER A 128 12.55 20.72 11.76
CA SER A 128 13.41 19.85 10.94
C SER A 128 12.56 18.81 10.20
N VAL A 129 13.02 18.35 9.04
CA VAL A 129 12.35 17.27 8.30
C VAL A 129 12.76 15.90 8.88
N PRO A 130 11.82 14.99 9.24
CA PRO A 130 12.16 13.63 9.62
C PRO A 130 12.90 12.85 8.53
N MET A 131 13.74 11.89 8.92
CA MET A 131 14.47 11.03 8.00
C MET A 131 13.57 10.15 7.16
N LEU A 132 12.46 9.64 7.72
CA LEU A 132 11.41 8.97 6.96
C LEU A 132 11.05 9.77 5.69
N LEU A 133 10.85 11.08 5.80
CA LEU A 133 10.47 11.92 4.66
C LEU A 133 11.64 12.15 3.68
N ARG A 134 12.89 12.04 4.15
CA ARG A 134 14.12 12.23 3.35
C ARG A 134 14.69 10.93 2.80
N THR A 135 13.92 9.85 2.77
CA THR A 135 14.43 8.51 2.45
C THR A 135 15.19 8.45 1.13
N TYR A 136 14.71 9.08 0.07
CA TYR A 136 15.43 9.14 -1.21
C TYR A 136 16.79 9.83 -1.09
N VAL A 137 16.87 10.93 -0.35
CA VAL A 137 18.13 11.65 -0.15
C VAL A 137 19.15 10.77 0.54
N PHE A 138 18.75 10.04 1.58
CA PHE A 138 19.66 9.10 2.27
C PHE A 138 20.01 7.87 1.44
N SER A 139 19.14 7.47 0.51
CA SER A 139 19.39 6.34 -0.40
C SER A 139 20.37 6.72 -1.52
N ALA A 140 20.24 7.91 -2.09
CA ALA A 140 21.01 8.36 -3.26
C ALA A 140 22.27 9.19 -2.92
N TYR A 141 22.25 9.97 -1.84
CA TYR A 141 23.33 10.89 -1.48
C TYR A 141 23.89 10.56 -0.10
N LYS A 142 25.04 9.88 -0.06
CA LYS A 142 25.75 9.51 1.18
C LYS A 142 26.10 10.73 2.07
N GLU A 143 26.09 11.95 1.52
CA GLU A 143 26.40 13.21 2.19
C GLU A 143 25.14 13.94 2.73
N GLY A 144 24.54 13.40 3.80
CA GLY A 144 23.34 13.93 4.45
C GLY A 144 23.48 15.26 5.21
N VAL A 145 24.50 16.08 4.93
CA VAL A 145 24.77 17.33 5.70
C VAL A 145 23.92 18.51 5.23
N LEU A 146 23.63 18.62 3.93
CA LEU A 146 22.70 19.65 3.41
C LEU A 146 21.24 19.26 3.70
N ALA A 147 20.91 17.98 3.52
CA ALA A 147 19.58 17.44 3.81
C ALA A 147 19.21 17.50 5.30
N SER A 148 20.20 17.45 6.20
CA SER A 148 19.98 17.57 7.65
C SER A 148 19.55 18.96 8.09
N LYS A 149 19.81 19.99 7.27
CA LYS A 149 19.49 21.40 7.54
C LYS A 149 18.15 21.85 6.95
N GLU A 150 17.53 21.03 6.11
CA GLU A 150 16.22 21.34 5.51
C GLU A 150 15.16 21.51 6.61
N LYS A 151 14.38 22.59 6.47
CA LYS A 151 13.28 22.94 7.35
C LYS A 151 11.97 22.84 6.58
N ILE A 152 10.92 22.49 7.30
CA ILE A 152 9.55 22.40 6.79
C ILE A 152 8.61 23.04 7.80
N ASN A 153 7.54 23.67 7.33
CA ASN A 153 6.50 24.12 8.26
C ASN A 153 5.66 22.97 8.81
N VAL A 154 5.11 23.14 10.02
CA VAL A 154 4.36 22.09 10.73
C VAL A 154 3.12 21.64 9.94
N GLY A 155 2.46 22.56 9.21
CA GLY A 155 1.32 22.20 8.35
C GLY A 155 1.68 21.18 7.28
N SER A 156 2.81 21.41 6.61
CA SER A 156 3.33 20.55 5.55
C SER A 156 3.89 19.25 6.11
N LEU A 157 4.53 19.30 7.28
CA LEU A 157 4.97 18.12 8.01
C LEU A 157 3.79 17.23 8.38
N TYR A 158 2.71 17.80 8.90
CA TYR A 158 1.51 17.06 9.25
C TYR A 158 0.95 16.28 8.06
N LEU A 159 0.80 16.93 6.90
CA LEU A 159 0.32 16.28 5.68
C LEU A 159 1.25 15.13 5.25
N ALA A 160 2.56 15.33 5.30
CA ALA A 160 3.53 14.28 4.97
C ALA A 160 3.47 13.10 5.95
N LEU A 161 3.32 13.35 7.26
CA LEU A 161 3.23 12.29 8.26
C LEU A 161 1.89 11.54 8.15
N ALA A 162 0.77 12.24 8.03
CA ALA A 162 -0.55 11.65 7.79
C ALA A 162 -0.54 10.78 6.54
N GLY A 163 0.06 11.29 5.46
CA GLY A 163 0.20 10.57 4.20
C GLY A 163 1.01 9.30 4.29
N SER A 164 2.09 9.30 5.09
CA SER A 164 2.88 8.09 5.33
C SER A 164 2.05 6.99 6.02
N VAL A 165 1.16 7.37 6.94
CA VAL A 165 0.26 6.42 7.63
C VAL A 165 -0.86 5.94 6.71
N ILE A 166 -1.39 6.81 5.86
CA ILE A 166 -2.43 6.45 4.87
C ILE A 166 -1.86 5.49 3.81
N SER A 167 -0.67 5.77 3.30
CA SER A 167 -0.07 5.07 2.15
C SER A 167 0.60 3.73 2.48
N ILE A 168 0.93 3.45 3.74
CA ILE A 168 1.60 2.18 4.09
C ILE A 168 0.68 1.00 3.78
N THR A 169 1.13 0.10 2.90
CA THR A 169 0.39 -1.10 2.50
C THR A 169 0.64 -2.25 3.47
N GLY A 170 1.84 -2.31 4.04
CA GLY A 170 2.18 -3.29 5.06
C GLY A 170 3.67 -3.35 5.36
N LYS A 171 4.01 -4.09 6.42
CA LYS A 171 5.39 -4.54 6.67
C LYS A 171 5.53 -6.00 6.36
N VAL A 172 6.48 -6.31 5.48
CA VAL A 172 6.77 -7.69 5.10
C VAL A 172 8.12 -8.08 5.65
N THR A 173 8.16 -9.25 6.28
CA THR A 173 9.41 -9.90 6.67
C THR A 173 9.75 -10.95 5.61
N LYS A 174 10.96 -10.90 5.03
CA LYS A 174 11.50 -11.95 4.17
C LYS A 174 12.89 -12.36 4.64
N ILE A 175 13.25 -13.61 4.39
CA ILE A 175 14.61 -14.11 4.60
C ILE A 175 15.37 -13.92 3.29
N VAL A 176 16.46 -13.16 3.30
CA VAL A 176 17.28 -12.90 2.11
C VAL A 176 18.72 -13.19 2.47
N GLY A 177 19.32 -14.18 1.82
CA GLY A 177 20.71 -14.60 2.11
C GLY A 177 20.90 -15.12 3.55
N GLY A 178 19.87 -15.73 4.14
CA GLY A 178 19.88 -16.19 5.53
C GLY A 178 19.56 -15.12 6.58
N GLU A 179 19.46 -13.85 6.19
CA GLU A 179 19.14 -12.75 7.10
C GLU A 179 17.66 -12.36 7.02
N ARG A 180 17.04 -12.14 8.19
CA ARG A 180 15.68 -11.63 8.29
C ARG A 180 15.68 -10.13 8.00
N LYS A 181 15.09 -9.73 6.87
CA LYS A 181 14.89 -8.33 6.49
C LYS A 181 13.42 -7.93 6.63
N ILE A 182 13.18 -6.71 7.09
CA ILE A 182 11.85 -6.10 7.17
C ILE A 182 11.79 -4.98 6.14
N TYR A 183 10.70 -4.99 5.38
CA TYR A 183 10.40 -4.06 4.32
C TYR A 183 9.13 -3.29 4.66
N ASP A 184 9.21 -1.96 4.67
CA ASP A 184 8.06 -1.07 4.72
C ASP A 184 7.64 -0.79 3.27
N LEU A 185 6.40 -1.15 2.94
CA LEU A 185 5.85 -0.95 1.60
C LEU A 185 4.82 0.17 1.62
N PHE A 186 4.92 1.09 0.66
CA PHE A 186 4.02 2.22 0.52
C PHE A 186 3.41 2.24 -0.89
N LEU A 187 2.12 2.53 -0.98
CA LEU A 187 1.46 2.91 -2.23
C LEU A 187 1.14 4.40 -2.16
N VAL A 188 1.85 5.19 -2.95
CA VAL A 188 1.73 6.66 -2.97
C VAL A 188 1.28 7.15 -4.34
N PRO A 189 0.50 8.23 -4.44
CA PRO A 189 0.18 8.84 -5.73
C PRO A 189 1.45 9.46 -6.29
N ASP A 190 1.61 9.48 -7.61
CA ASP A 190 2.74 10.16 -8.28
C ASP A 190 2.68 11.70 -8.21
N ALA A 191 1.69 12.25 -7.51
CA ALA A 191 1.37 13.68 -7.37
C ALA A 191 0.82 14.38 -8.62
N SER A 192 0.50 13.64 -9.69
CA SER A 192 -0.27 14.16 -10.82
C SER A 192 -1.75 14.39 -10.48
N ALA A 193 -2.43 15.20 -11.29
CA ALA A 193 -3.88 15.40 -11.16
C ALA A 193 -4.68 14.09 -11.29
N ALA A 194 -4.20 13.17 -12.14
CA ALA A 194 -4.82 11.85 -12.33
C ALA A 194 -4.70 11.00 -11.06
N SER A 195 -3.52 10.94 -10.44
CA SER A 195 -3.32 10.14 -9.22
C SER A 195 -4.03 10.73 -8.01
N LEU A 196 -4.06 12.07 -7.86
CA LEU A 196 -4.84 12.73 -6.81
C LEU A 196 -6.34 12.48 -6.96
N SER A 197 -6.86 12.46 -8.19
CA SER A 197 -8.28 12.17 -8.45
C SER A 197 -8.63 10.69 -8.24
N ALA A 198 -7.68 9.79 -8.44
CA ALA A 198 -7.86 8.34 -8.22
C ALA A 198 -7.66 7.92 -6.75
N ALA A 199 -6.94 8.72 -5.95
CA ALA A 199 -6.56 8.40 -4.59
C ALA A 199 -7.71 8.16 -3.60
N PRO A 200 -8.86 8.88 -3.64
CA PRO A 200 -9.96 8.58 -2.74
C PRO A 200 -10.42 7.12 -2.89
N LEU A 201 -10.65 6.68 -4.12
CA LEU A 201 -11.04 5.29 -4.40
C LEU A 201 -9.97 4.29 -3.96
N MET A 202 -8.71 4.51 -4.36
CA MET A 202 -7.62 3.58 -4.05
C MET A 202 -7.41 3.42 -2.55
N TYR A 203 -7.43 4.52 -1.77
CA TYR A 203 -7.26 4.44 -0.32
C TYR A 203 -8.51 3.94 0.40
N SER A 204 -9.71 4.22 -0.08
CA SER A 204 -10.93 3.57 0.42
C SER A 204 -10.85 2.05 0.26
N LEU A 205 -10.35 1.56 -0.88
CA LEU A 205 -10.16 0.12 -1.13
C LEU A 205 -9.03 -0.47 -0.27
N MET A 206 -7.91 0.22 -0.10
CA MET A 206 -6.83 -0.26 0.78
C MET A 206 -7.27 -0.38 2.25
N HIS A 207 -8.15 0.53 2.70
CA HIS A 207 -8.60 0.66 4.09
C HIS A 207 -10.02 0.14 4.33
N VAL A 208 -10.51 -0.68 3.40
CA VAL A 208 -11.85 -1.30 3.41
C VAL A 208 -12.18 -2.08 4.69
N GLY A 209 -11.14 -2.58 5.37
CA GLY A 209 -11.26 -3.29 6.63
C GLY A 209 -11.92 -2.50 7.76
N ALA A 210 -12.13 -1.18 7.63
CA ALA A 210 -12.97 -0.40 8.54
C ALA A 210 -14.47 -0.53 8.21
N VAL A 211 -14.85 -0.51 6.92
CA VAL A 211 -16.23 -0.54 6.43
C VAL A 211 -16.80 -1.97 6.43
N VAL A 212 -16.00 -2.96 6.07
CA VAL A 212 -16.43 -4.36 5.91
C VAL A 212 -16.44 -5.12 7.25
N ARG A 213 -15.72 -4.62 8.28
CA ARG A 213 -15.62 -5.23 9.61
C ARG A 213 -16.98 -5.50 10.26
N GLN A 214 -17.96 -4.66 9.97
CA GLN A 214 -19.32 -4.76 10.51
C GLN A 214 -20.20 -5.78 9.76
N LYS A 215 -19.85 -6.16 8.53
CA LYS A 215 -20.72 -6.98 7.66
C LYS A 215 -20.34 -8.46 7.58
N VAL A 216 -19.05 -8.81 7.66
CA VAL A 216 -18.61 -10.15 7.19
C VAL A 216 -17.73 -10.92 8.19
N GLY A 217 -17.31 -10.28 9.29
CA GLY A 217 -16.44 -10.92 10.29
C GLY A 217 -15.03 -11.19 9.74
N GLY A 218 -14.10 -10.27 10.00
CA GLY A 218 -12.74 -10.31 9.47
C GLY A 218 -12.28 -8.93 9.02
N THR A 219 -10.98 -8.79 8.76
CA THR A 219 -10.38 -7.51 8.33
C THR A 219 -9.75 -7.70 6.95
N PRO A 220 -10.54 -7.74 5.86
CA PRO A 220 -9.94 -7.66 4.53
C PRO A 220 -9.23 -6.31 4.44
N SER A 221 -7.91 -6.36 4.41
CA SER A 221 -7.03 -5.21 4.22
C SER A 221 -5.95 -5.62 3.25
N ILE A 222 -5.40 -4.65 2.51
CA ILE A 222 -4.26 -4.92 1.64
C ILE A 222 -3.11 -5.60 2.41
N GLU A 223 -2.91 -5.23 3.68
CA GLU A 223 -1.91 -5.87 4.55
C GLU A 223 -2.19 -7.35 4.81
N SER A 224 -3.46 -7.75 4.92
CA SER A 224 -3.85 -9.16 5.09
C SER A 224 -3.53 -9.96 3.83
N TYR A 225 -3.93 -9.48 2.66
CA TYR A 225 -3.62 -10.13 1.38
C TYR A 225 -2.11 -10.19 1.13
N LEU A 226 -1.39 -9.10 1.43
CA LEU A 226 0.06 -9.03 1.30
C LEU A 226 0.76 -10.02 2.23
N ARG A 227 0.31 -10.13 3.49
CA ARG A 227 0.83 -11.13 4.44
C ARG A 227 0.57 -12.54 3.95
N HIS A 228 -0.59 -12.79 3.37
CA HIS A 228 -0.96 -14.10 2.83
C HIS A 228 -0.12 -14.47 1.60
N ALA A 229 -0.04 -13.59 0.60
CA ALA A 229 0.80 -13.77 -0.59
C ALA A 229 2.29 -13.93 -0.23
N SER A 230 2.76 -13.22 0.80
CA SER A 230 4.15 -13.31 1.27
C SER A 230 4.47 -14.61 2.01
N GLN A 231 3.48 -15.46 2.31
CA GLN A 231 3.73 -16.81 2.84
C GLN A 231 4.37 -17.72 1.80
N VAL A 232 4.23 -17.39 0.51
CA VAL A 232 4.95 -18.07 -0.55
C VAL A 232 6.41 -17.60 -0.49
N GLU A 233 7.30 -18.43 0.06
CA GLU A 233 8.68 -18.02 0.34
C GLU A 233 9.42 -17.71 -0.94
N SER A 234 9.28 -18.57 -1.95
CA SER A 234 9.93 -18.50 -3.26
C SER A 234 9.41 -17.35 -4.13
N LEU A 235 8.26 -16.75 -3.80
CA LEU A 235 7.68 -15.66 -4.59
C LEU A 235 8.38 -14.33 -4.29
N SER A 236 8.74 -13.59 -5.35
CA SER A 236 9.28 -12.24 -5.24
C SER A 236 8.31 -11.30 -4.52
N LEU A 237 8.84 -10.28 -3.84
CA LEU A 237 8.01 -9.34 -3.09
C LEU A 237 7.10 -8.53 -4.03
N GLU A 238 7.62 -8.21 -5.22
CA GLU A 238 6.93 -7.50 -6.28
C GLU A 238 5.69 -8.27 -6.75
N LEU A 239 5.84 -9.56 -7.05
CA LEU A 239 4.70 -10.40 -7.45
C LEU A 239 3.74 -10.65 -6.28
N ALA A 240 4.24 -10.78 -5.05
CA ALA A 240 3.38 -10.88 -3.87
C ALA A 240 2.51 -9.63 -3.68
N VAL A 241 3.07 -8.43 -3.92
CA VAL A 241 2.33 -7.17 -3.89
C VAL A 241 1.29 -7.10 -5.02
N LEU A 242 1.68 -7.40 -6.26
CA LEU A 242 0.75 -7.41 -7.40
C LEU A 242 -0.40 -8.39 -7.18
N LEU A 243 -0.10 -9.60 -6.71
CA LEU A 243 -1.10 -10.61 -6.38
C LEU A 243 -2.04 -10.12 -5.28
N ALA A 244 -1.52 -9.50 -4.21
CA ALA A 244 -2.33 -8.97 -3.12
C ALA A 244 -3.28 -7.86 -3.57
N PHE A 245 -2.83 -6.95 -4.45
CA PHE A 245 -3.69 -5.91 -5.03
C PHE A 245 -4.73 -6.49 -5.99
N THR A 246 -4.38 -7.55 -6.74
CA THR A 246 -5.32 -8.25 -7.62
C THR A 246 -6.41 -8.95 -6.80
N MET A 247 -6.04 -9.59 -5.69
CA MET A 247 -6.99 -10.22 -4.74
C MET A 247 -7.94 -9.18 -4.14
N LEU A 248 -7.39 -8.05 -3.70
CA LEU A 248 -8.19 -6.94 -3.17
C LEU A 248 -9.18 -6.41 -4.21
N ALA A 249 -8.75 -6.22 -5.45
CA ALA A 249 -9.61 -5.76 -6.55
C ALA A 249 -10.73 -6.77 -6.86
N TYR A 250 -10.40 -8.07 -6.91
CA TYR A 250 -11.39 -9.13 -7.09
C TYR A 250 -12.43 -9.10 -5.97
N ASP A 251 -12.01 -9.06 -4.71
CA ASP A 251 -12.94 -9.10 -3.58
C ASP A 251 -13.75 -7.81 -3.46
N ALA A 252 -13.16 -6.66 -3.75
CA ALA A 252 -13.89 -5.39 -3.79
C ALA A 252 -15.03 -5.42 -4.81
N TYR A 253 -14.82 -6.03 -5.97
CA TYR A 253 -15.84 -6.17 -7.02
C TYR A 253 -16.82 -7.32 -6.75
N LYS A 254 -16.32 -8.56 -6.58
CA LYS A 254 -17.13 -9.78 -6.58
C LYS A 254 -17.63 -10.21 -5.21
N THR A 255 -16.89 -9.90 -4.14
CA THR A 255 -17.20 -10.41 -2.80
C THR A 255 -17.93 -9.36 -1.96
N TYR A 256 -17.48 -8.11 -2.00
CA TYR A 256 -17.98 -7.02 -1.16
C TYR A 256 -18.84 -5.99 -1.90
N ASN A 257 -18.86 -6.02 -3.24
CA ASN A 257 -19.64 -5.11 -4.08
C ASN A 257 -19.40 -3.63 -3.76
N LEU A 258 -18.14 -3.27 -3.54
CA LEU A 258 -17.68 -1.90 -3.25
C LEU A 258 -17.45 -1.09 -4.52
N ILE A 259 -17.15 -1.78 -5.61
CA ILE A 259 -17.10 -1.23 -6.97
C ILE A 259 -18.02 -2.07 -7.85
N SER A 260 -18.70 -1.43 -8.80
CA SER A 260 -19.68 -2.11 -9.67
C SER A 260 -19.04 -2.97 -10.75
N SER A 261 -17.77 -2.73 -11.08
CA SER A 261 -17.01 -3.49 -12.08
C SER A 261 -15.50 -3.35 -11.84
N ALA A 262 -14.72 -4.31 -12.34
CA ALA A 262 -13.26 -4.23 -12.30
C ALA A 262 -12.70 -3.08 -13.17
N SER A 263 -13.42 -2.69 -14.24
CA SER A 263 -13.01 -1.61 -15.14
C SER A 263 -12.95 -0.22 -14.51
N ILE A 264 -13.63 -0.02 -13.37
CA ILE A 264 -13.46 1.19 -12.55
C ILE A 264 -12.01 1.36 -12.10
N LEU A 265 -11.25 0.28 -11.97
CA LEU A 265 -9.84 0.31 -11.59
C LEU A 265 -8.89 0.39 -12.79
N TYR A 266 -9.37 0.47 -14.03
CA TYR A 266 -8.46 0.59 -15.17
C TYR A 266 -7.79 1.98 -15.17
N ASP A 267 -6.50 1.99 -15.50
CA ASP A 267 -5.55 3.11 -15.57
C ASP A 267 -5.28 3.87 -14.26
N LYS A 268 -6.08 3.61 -13.21
CA LYS A 268 -5.93 4.27 -11.90
C LYS A 268 -4.69 3.80 -11.14
N PRO A 269 -4.42 2.48 -11.00
CA PRO A 269 -3.25 1.96 -10.28
C PRO A 269 -1.92 2.46 -10.86
N GLU A 270 -1.83 2.62 -12.18
CA GLU A 270 -0.61 3.03 -12.87
C GLU A 270 -0.16 4.45 -12.50
N ALA A 271 -1.08 5.29 -12.01
CA ALA A 271 -0.78 6.63 -11.50
C ALA A 271 -0.19 6.60 -10.06
N PHE A 272 0.02 5.41 -9.48
CA PHE A 272 0.60 5.21 -8.15
C PHE A 272 1.96 4.53 -8.24
N ARG A 273 2.82 4.88 -7.28
CA ARG A 273 4.14 4.30 -7.08
C ARG A 273 4.10 3.37 -5.87
N LEU A 274 4.59 2.17 -6.06
CA LEU A 274 4.97 1.26 -5.00
C LEU A 274 6.41 1.54 -4.61
N ILE A 275 6.63 1.90 -3.35
CA ILE A 275 7.95 2.17 -2.81
C ILE A 275 8.26 1.14 -1.73
N ASN A 276 9.38 0.43 -1.92
CA ASN A 276 9.89 -0.52 -0.94
C ASN A 276 11.08 0.08 -0.20
N ILE A 277 10.94 0.23 1.12
CA ILE A 277 11.96 0.78 1.99
C ILE A 277 12.43 -0.30 2.96
N THR A 278 13.73 -0.51 3.05
CA THR A 278 14.35 -1.30 4.12
C THR A 278 15.04 -0.38 5.13
N GLY A 279 15.18 -0.87 6.36
CA GLY A 279 15.83 -0.10 7.42
C GLY A 279 15.38 -0.44 8.84
N ALA A 280 14.46 -1.38 9.04
CA ALA A 280 14.19 -1.86 10.40
C ALA A 280 15.44 -2.59 10.94
N GLY A 281 16.11 -1.99 11.92
CA GLY A 281 17.39 -2.45 12.45
C GLY A 281 18.61 -1.65 11.97
N GLN A 282 18.45 -0.77 10.98
CA GLN A 282 19.47 0.20 10.56
C GLN A 282 19.12 1.62 11.02
N GLN A 283 20.13 2.46 11.19
CA GLN A 283 19.93 3.86 11.61
C GLN A 283 19.23 4.70 10.52
N ARG A 284 19.35 4.34 9.23
CA ARG A 284 18.88 5.13 8.09
C ARG A 284 17.98 4.30 7.16
N PRO A 285 16.94 4.91 6.57
CA PRO A 285 16.10 4.25 5.57
C PRO A 285 16.82 4.14 4.23
N GLN A 286 16.54 3.05 3.50
CA GLN A 286 17.04 2.83 2.13
C GLN A 286 15.90 2.37 1.23
N VAL A 287 15.71 3.04 0.09
CA VAL A 287 14.82 2.55 -0.97
C VAL A 287 15.48 1.38 -1.67
N VAL A 288 14.83 0.23 -1.61
CA VAL A 288 15.28 -1.00 -2.26
C VAL A 288 14.87 -0.98 -3.72
N TRP A 289 13.62 -0.60 -3.98
CA TRP A 289 13.08 -0.41 -5.32
C TRP A 289 11.84 0.50 -5.28
N GLU A 290 11.53 1.05 -6.44
CA GLU A 290 10.34 1.84 -6.71
C GLU A 290 9.80 1.48 -8.10
N ARG A 291 8.50 1.23 -8.23
CA ARG A 291 7.85 0.87 -9.49
C ARG A 291 6.39 1.35 -9.52
N PRO A 292 5.80 1.60 -10.70
CA PRO A 292 4.35 1.80 -10.81
C PRO A 292 3.59 0.54 -10.37
N LEU A 293 2.37 0.71 -9.85
CA LEU A 293 1.45 -0.42 -9.62
C LEU A 293 0.77 -0.78 -10.96
N THR A 294 1.41 -1.64 -11.75
CA THR A 294 0.91 -2.11 -13.05
C THR A 294 -0.11 -3.22 -12.87
N LEU A 295 -1.39 -2.84 -12.78
CA LEU A 295 -2.49 -3.77 -12.43
C LEU A 295 -3.58 -3.82 -13.51
N THR A 296 -3.73 -2.78 -14.31
CA THR A 296 -4.80 -2.64 -15.31
C THR A 296 -4.75 -3.74 -16.35
N HIS A 297 -3.57 -4.07 -16.86
CA HIS A 297 -3.43 -5.13 -17.84
C HIS A 297 -3.85 -6.49 -17.26
N VAL A 298 -3.45 -6.77 -16.01
CA VAL A 298 -3.82 -8.00 -15.31
C VAL A 298 -5.33 -8.10 -15.11
N LEU A 299 -5.96 -7.04 -14.58
CA LEU A 299 -7.40 -7.04 -14.35
C LEU A 299 -8.20 -7.13 -15.65
N SER A 300 -7.81 -6.38 -16.68
CA SER A 300 -8.52 -6.38 -17.97
C SER A 300 -8.43 -7.73 -18.68
N MET A 301 -7.25 -8.37 -18.69
CA MET A 301 -7.11 -9.68 -19.31
C MET A 301 -7.92 -10.75 -18.55
N LEU A 302 -7.80 -10.81 -17.23
CA LEU A 302 -8.51 -11.82 -16.43
C LEU A 302 -10.03 -11.62 -16.47
N ASP A 303 -10.51 -10.37 -16.44
CA ASP A 303 -11.96 -10.08 -16.49
C ASP A 303 -12.55 -10.38 -17.87
N SER A 304 -11.88 -9.95 -18.96
CA SER A 304 -12.33 -10.21 -20.34
C SER A 304 -12.43 -11.70 -20.68
N LYS A 305 -11.56 -12.53 -20.09
CA LYS A 305 -11.59 -14.00 -20.22
C LYS A 305 -12.52 -14.70 -19.23
N GLY A 306 -13.23 -13.96 -18.37
CA GLY A 306 -14.10 -14.53 -17.33
C GLY A 306 -13.33 -15.42 -16.34
N ALA A 307 -12.06 -15.08 -16.11
CA ALA A 307 -11.09 -15.81 -15.32
C ALA A 307 -10.63 -15.03 -14.07
N LEU A 308 -11.21 -13.87 -13.77
CA LEU A 308 -10.86 -13.07 -12.57
C LEU A 308 -10.96 -13.86 -11.25
N ALA A 309 -11.86 -14.85 -11.18
CA ALA A 309 -11.97 -15.75 -10.03
C ALA A 309 -10.72 -16.60 -9.76
N LEU A 310 -9.82 -16.73 -10.73
CA LEU A 310 -8.56 -17.48 -10.61
C LEU A 310 -7.74 -16.97 -9.42
N VAL A 311 -7.73 -15.66 -9.21
CA VAL A 311 -6.99 -14.99 -8.13
C VAL A 311 -7.48 -15.45 -6.75
N LYS A 312 -8.79 -15.67 -6.58
CA LYS A 312 -9.36 -16.23 -5.34
C LYS A 312 -8.90 -17.67 -5.09
N TYR A 313 -8.80 -18.48 -6.14
CA TYR A 313 -8.34 -19.86 -5.98
C TYR A 313 -6.83 -19.95 -5.76
N LEU A 314 -6.05 -19.00 -6.28
CA LEU A 314 -4.65 -18.83 -5.88
C LEU A 314 -4.54 -18.47 -4.39
N ASP A 315 -5.37 -17.56 -3.89
CA ASP A 315 -5.40 -17.20 -2.46
C ASP A 315 -5.66 -18.43 -1.57
N LYS A 316 -6.64 -19.24 -1.95
CA LYS A 316 -6.93 -20.50 -1.25
C LYS A 316 -5.80 -21.52 -1.37
N ALA A 317 -5.20 -21.67 -2.54
CA ALA A 317 -4.06 -22.57 -2.75
C ALA A 317 -2.88 -22.21 -1.83
N ILE A 318 -2.58 -20.91 -1.69
CA ILE A 318 -1.60 -20.39 -0.73
C ILE A 318 -2.02 -20.72 0.70
N GLY A 319 -3.31 -20.59 1.03
CA GLY A 319 -3.84 -20.92 2.35
C GLY A 319 -3.64 -22.39 2.76
N HIS A 320 -3.47 -23.30 1.81
CA HIS A 320 -3.20 -24.71 2.08
C HIS A 320 -1.72 -25.04 2.32
N LEU A 321 -0.79 -24.12 2.02
CA LEU A 321 0.67 -24.38 2.06
C LEU A 321 1.15 -25.02 3.36
N LYS A 322 0.80 -24.41 4.51
CA LYS A 322 1.25 -24.89 5.82
C LYS A 322 0.69 -26.26 6.18
N ASN A 323 -0.57 -26.53 5.82
CA ASN A 323 -1.26 -27.76 6.18
C ASN A 323 -0.89 -28.93 5.26
N LEU A 324 -0.35 -28.62 4.08
CA LEU A 324 0.15 -29.59 3.10
C LEU A 324 1.68 -29.72 3.12
N ALA A 325 2.36 -28.96 3.98
CA ALA A 325 3.80 -29.07 4.18
C ALA A 325 4.16 -30.51 4.57
N GLY A 326 5.04 -31.14 3.79
CA GLY A 326 5.46 -32.53 3.98
C GLY A 326 4.60 -33.59 3.27
N LYS A 327 3.39 -33.26 2.81
CA LYS A 327 2.57 -34.14 1.96
C LYS A 327 2.88 -33.96 0.48
N ILE A 328 3.14 -32.72 0.08
CA ILE A 328 3.55 -32.38 -1.27
C ILE A 328 4.90 -31.69 -1.19
N GLU A 329 5.91 -32.39 -1.70
CA GLU A 329 7.25 -31.86 -1.83
C GLU A 329 7.25 -30.63 -2.75
N ASN A 330 7.97 -29.58 -2.34
CA ASN A 330 8.17 -28.35 -3.10
C ASN A 330 6.88 -27.60 -3.48
N LEU A 331 5.78 -27.77 -2.72
CA LEU A 331 4.51 -27.10 -3.01
C LEU A 331 4.64 -25.57 -3.09
N ASP A 332 5.42 -24.97 -2.18
CA ASP A 332 5.71 -23.53 -2.18
C ASP A 332 6.28 -23.06 -3.53
N SER A 333 7.33 -23.74 -4.00
CA SER A 333 7.98 -23.45 -5.28
C SER A 333 7.03 -23.68 -6.45
N ILE A 334 6.20 -24.73 -6.42
CA ILE A 334 5.22 -24.99 -7.48
C ILE A 334 4.20 -23.86 -7.59
N ILE A 335 3.66 -23.39 -6.46
CA ILE A 335 2.71 -22.28 -6.44
C ILE A 335 3.39 -20.99 -6.90
N ALA A 336 4.60 -20.70 -6.40
CA ALA A 336 5.37 -19.53 -6.81
C ALA A 336 5.58 -19.50 -8.32
N SER A 337 6.08 -20.60 -8.90
CA SER A 337 6.34 -20.67 -10.33
C SER A 337 5.07 -20.64 -11.17
N CYS A 338 3.93 -21.17 -10.69
CA CYS A 338 2.67 -20.96 -11.40
C CYS A 338 2.22 -19.48 -11.36
N ILE A 339 2.37 -18.79 -10.23
CA ILE A 339 2.06 -17.35 -10.14
C ILE A 339 2.94 -16.58 -11.11
N GLU A 340 4.26 -16.84 -11.13
CA GLU A 340 5.20 -16.25 -12.09
C GLU A 340 4.78 -16.51 -13.53
N ASP A 341 4.52 -17.76 -13.89
CA ASP A 341 4.08 -18.17 -15.23
C ASP A 341 2.75 -17.49 -15.63
N LEU A 342 1.81 -17.36 -14.70
CA LEU A 342 0.53 -16.69 -14.94
C LEU A 342 0.72 -15.19 -15.21
N PHE A 343 1.49 -14.49 -14.38
CA PHE A 343 1.74 -13.06 -14.60
C PHE A 343 2.56 -12.85 -15.89
N ALA A 344 3.51 -13.72 -16.19
CA ALA A 344 4.24 -13.69 -17.46
C ALA A 344 3.32 -13.92 -18.66
N TYR A 345 2.40 -14.91 -18.59
CA TYR A 345 1.38 -15.11 -19.63
C TYR A 345 0.51 -13.87 -19.79
N VAL A 346 0.07 -13.28 -18.69
CA VAL A 346 -0.75 -12.07 -18.73
C VAL A 346 -0.01 -10.92 -19.41
N GLU A 347 1.28 -10.74 -19.16
CA GLU A 347 2.06 -9.65 -19.77
C GLU A 347 2.44 -9.91 -21.24
N THR A 348 2.64 -11.18 -21.62
CA THR A 348 3.28 -11.53 -22.91
C THR A 348 2.39 -12.33 -23.85
N SER A 349 1.24 -12.83 -23.38
CA SER A 349 0.40 -13.84 -24.03
C SER A 349 1.15 -15.12 -24.41
N PHE A 350 2.28 -15.43 -23.75
CA PHE A 350 3.10 -16.60 -24.03
C PHE A 350 2.46 -17.89 -23.48
N ILE A 351 1.80 -18.65 -24.37
CA ILE A 351 0.98 -19.82 -24.01
C ILE A 351 1.78 -20.90 -23.26
N ASP A 352 3.07 -21.09 -23.54
CA ASP A 352 3.86 -22.12 -22.86
C ASP A 352 3.99 -21.86 -21.35
N ALA A 353 3.97 -20.59 -20.91
CA ALA A 353 3.93 -20.25 -19.49
C ALA A 353 2.62 -20.76 -18.85
N LEU A 354 1.48 -20.53 -19.51
CA LEU A 354 0.19 -21.03 -19.03
C LEU A 354 0.14 -22.56 -18.99
N ALA A 355 0.67 -23.24 -20.01
CA ALA A 355 0.77 -24.70 -20.05
C ALA A 355 1.69 -25.25 -18.95
N SER A 356 2.80 -24.57 -18.66
CA SER A 356 3.73 -24.89 -17.57
C SER A 356 3.05 -24.81 -16.21
N CYS A 357 2.36 -23.70 -15.88
CA CYS A 357 1.57 -23.60 -14.65
C CYS A 357 0.52 -24.72 -14.58
N GLY A 358 -0.25 -24.93 -15.65
CA GLY A 358 -1.30 -25.96 -15.69
C GLY A 358 -0.77 -27.37 -15.43
N SER A 359 0.34 -27.76 -16.06
CA SER A 359 0.96 -29.07 -15.86
C SER A 359 1.44 -29.27 -14.42
N ARG A 360 2.07 -28.25 -13.82
CA ARG A 360 2.55 -28.32 -12.43
C ARG A 360 1.40 -28.46 -11.45
N LEU A 361 0.34 -27.68 -11.62
CA LEU A 361 -0.85 -27.74 -10.77
C LEU A 361 -1.63 -29.05 -10.93
N ALA A 362 -1.67 -29.62 -12.14
CA ALA A 362 -2.28 -30.93 -12.37
C ALA A 362 -1.58 -32.04 -11.56
N ARG A 363 -0.24 -32.03 -11.53
CA ARG A 363 0.53 -32.98 -10.70
C ARG A 363 0.27 -32.79 -9.20
N VAL A 364 0.08 -31.56 -8.75
CA VAL A 364 -0.31 -31.28 -7.35
C VAL A 364 -1.71 -31.82 -7.08
N TYR A 365 -2.67 -31.56 -7.97
CA TYR A 365 -4.03 -32.08 -7.89
C TYR A 365 -4.05 -33.60 -7.79
N ASP A 366 -3.30 -34.31 -8.65
CA ASP A 366 -3.25 -35.79 -8.63
C ASP A 366 -2.72 -36.33 -7.30
N LYS A 367 -1.65 -35.71 -6.76
CA LYS A 367 -1.12 -36.06 -5.43
C LYS A 367 -2.13 -35.80 -4.32
N LEU A 368 -2.81 -34.64 -4.34
CA LEU A 368 -3.86 -34.31 -3.39
C LEU A 368 -5.03 -35.29 -3.45
N TYR A 369 -5.40 -35.73 -4.65
CA TYR A 369 -6.48 -36.69 -4.86
C TYR A 369 -6.14 -38.04 -4.21
N LEU A 370 -4.90 -38.51 -4.36
CA LEU A 370 -4.43 -39.74 -3.71
C LEU A 370 -4.41 -39.63 -2.18
N GLU A 371 -4.00 -38.49 -1.63
CA GLU A 371 -4.05 -38.26 -0.17
C GLU A 371 -5.49 -38.12 0.34
N CYS A 372 -6.38 -37.49 -0.43
CA CYS A 372 -7.80 -37.40 -0.11
C CYS A 372 -8.47 -38.79 -0.09
N ALA A 373 -8.09 -39.69 -1.00
CA ALA A 373 -8.57 -41.07 -1.02
C ALA A 373 -8.15 -41.89 0.23
N LYS A 374 -7.19 -41.40 1.01
CA LYS A 374 -6.79 -41.93 2.32
C LYS A 374 -7.52 -41.23 3.49
N ASP A 375 -8.66 -40.57 3.21
CA ASP A 375 -9.47 -39.81 4.16
C ASP A 375 -8.78 -38.57 4.78
N ASP A 376 -7.76 -38.01 4.12
CA ASP A 376 -7.14 -36.76 4.57
C ASP A 376 -8.02 -35.55 4.26
N LYS A 377 -8.70 -35.03 5.30
CA LYS A 377 -9.65 -33.90 5.17
C LYS A 377 -9.02 -32.63 4.60
N VAL A 378 -7.74 -32.36 4.90
CA VAL A 378 -7.04 -31.18 4.39
C VAL A 378 -6.80 -31.34 2.89
N ALA A 379 -6.31 -32.51 2.47
CA ALA A 379 -6.11 -32.81 1.06
C ALA A 379 -7.43 -32.74 0.29
N CYS A 380 -8.52 -33.33 0.80
CA CYS A 380 -9.83 -33.28 0.15
C CYS A 380 -10.37 -31.85 -0.04
N SER A 381 -10.16 -30.97 0.94
CA SER A 381 -10.51 -29.55 0.80
C SER A 381 -9.71 -28.90 -0.34
N ALA A 382 -8.39 -29.14 -0.35
CA ALA A 382 -7.49 -28.59 -1.36
C ALA A 382 -7.78 -29.11 -2.79
N VAL A 383 -8.14 -30.39 -2.97
CA VAL A 383 -8.50 -30.97 -4.28
C VAL A 383 -9.52 -30.10 -5.02
N ASN A 384 -10.58 -29.66 -4.35
CA ASN A 384 -11.64 -28.84 -4.95
C ASN A 384 -11.15 -27.46 -5.41
N ASP A 385 -10.27 -26.84 -4.62
CA ASP A 385 -9.70 -25.53 -4.94
C ASP A 385 -8.72 -25.63 -6.11
N TYR A 386 -7.87 -26.66 -6.16
CA TYR A 386 -6.93 -26.89 -7.27
C TYR A 386 -7.66 -27.30 -8.57
N ALA A 387 -8.73 -28.10 -8.48
CA ALA A 387 -9.59 -28.40 -9.64
C ALA A 387 -10.22 -27.13 -10.23
N SER A 388 -10.71 -26.25 -9.37
CA SER A 388 -11.28 -24.97 -9.78
C SER A 388 -10.23 -24.06 -10.41
N LEU A 389 -9.02 -24.05 -9.87
CA LEU A 389 -7.88 -23.30 -10.41
C LEU A 389 -7.53 -23.78 -11.82
N LEU A 390 -7.38 -25.09 -12.02
CA LEU A 390 -7.12 -25.70 -13.34
C LEU A 390 -8.22 -25.38 -14.36
N LYS A 391 -9.49 -25.46 -13.95
CA LYS A 391 -10.64 -25.12 -14.80
C LYS A 391 -10.66 -23.64 -15.20
N LEU A 392 -10.19 -22.74 -14.34
CA LEU A 392 -10.13 -21.31 -14.65
C LEU A 392 -8.91 -20.96 -15.51
N LEU A 393 -7.78 -21.65 -15.31
CA LEU A 393 -6.60 -21.52 -16.17
C LEU A 393 -6.92 -21.89 -17.62
N SER A 394 -7.73 -22.93 -17.86
CA SER A 394 -8.12 -23.31 -19.22
C SER A 394 -8.98 -22.28 -19.95
N LYS A 395 -9.59 -21.32 -19.24
CA LYS A 395 -10.32 -20.20 -19.87
C LYS A 395 -9.39 -19.12 -20.42
N LEU A 396 -8.14 -19.07 -19.95
CA LEU A 396 -7.16 -18.11 -20.43
C LEU A 396 -6.61 -18.51 -21.80
N ALA A 397 -6.47 -19.82 -22.04
CA ALA A 397 -5.94 -20.42 -23.27
C ALA A 397 -6.71 -20.02 -24.53
#